data_AF-A0A7E4UTS0-F1
#
_entry.id   AF-A0A7E4UTS0-F1
#
_cell.length_a   1.000
_cell.length_b   1.000
_cell.length_c   1.000
_cell.angle_alpha   90.00
_cell.angle_beta   90.00
_cell.angle_gamma   90.00
#
_symmetry.space_group_name_H-M   'P 1'
#
loop_
_entity.id
_entity.type
_entity.pdbx_description
1 polymer ?
#
loop_
_entity_poly.entity_id
_entity_poly.type
_entity_poly.pdbx_seq_one_letter_code
_entity_poly.pdbx_strand_id
1 'polypeptide(L)'
;MSFEFEDTDTLSIDAEWLTLFEPGQSILSPRRRVPRCKNLDWWIECNPNGDTKAERNYVSVFICASAVGYELTKSVTVKRSDVKYQSNKISEGFNKCISHDKLKLGDTIKDGIFAIKCDVMFKVPLETIETIKKLERITDSCIIKFDRKKIDTLIPGNNIVEQKRTVDGFTWWIDYFPCGNIQNDKGFVSLFFHITGGPVTVKFTCAMSVDGVPIVQNPGFTDYGKSEKGKGFRQCFSHKQVKLADHKNDIIDIVCETVFIKPAEPTLPVTMQQNVEAPLKKQSVNDSITVTMVDYQLDHNEVGEFDSTPKAFVNGSDKHQWRLLCFPAGDTPRSKGHISLIVEASTTETKTVTLSGVIRIVGTTFEKKFNTIVETDSVSAFPKFISHEELRRIGGIVNGNVTIVCEGTFHTFSDLQLN
;
A
#
# COMPACT_ATOMS: atom_id res chain seq x y z
N MET A 1 -19.45 10.50 15.64
CA MET A 1 -20.47 10.66 14.59
C MET A 1 -20.00 9.93 13.34
N SER A 2 -20.87 9.21 12.64
CA SER A 2 -20.53 8.43 11.44
C SER A 2 -21.44 8.81 10.28
N PHE A 3 -20.92 8.75 9.06
CA PHE A 3 -21.70 8.88 7.83
C PHE A 3 -22.12 7.50 7.36
N GLU A 4 -23.40 7.34 7.03
CA GLU A 4 -23.96 6.09 6.49
C GLU A 4 -24.38 6.28 5.03
N PHE A 5 -24.07 5.32 4.18
CA PHE A 5 -24.40 5.33 2.76
C PHE A 5 -24.75 3.92 2.27
N GLU A 6 -25.79 3.80 1.45
CA GLU A 6 -26.21 2.55 0.83
C GLU A 6 -25.96 2.59 -0.68
N ASP A 7 -25.46 1.49 -1.23
CA ASP A 7 -25.25 1.33 -2.67
C ASP A 7 -25.57 -0.10 -3.11
N THR A 8 -25.76 -0.28 -4.41
CA THR A 8 -26.05 -1.58 -5.02
C THR A 8 -25.25 -1.75 -6.30
N ASP A 9 -24.60 -2.88 -6.50
CA ASP A 9 -23.92 -3.20 -7.77
C ASP A 9 -24.26 -4.60 -8.25
N THR A 10 -24.07 -4.86 -9.54
CA THR A 10 -24.29 -6.16 -10.16
C THR A 10 -23.14 -6.52 -11.08
N LEU A 11 -22.42 -7.60 -10.75
CA LEU A 11 -21.40 -8.20 -11.59
C LEU A 11 -22.01 -9.31 -12.44
N SER A 12 -21.94 -9.19 -13.75
CA SER A 12 -22.39 -10.23 -14.69
C SER A 12 -21.18 -10.94 -15.29
N ILE A 13 -21.21 -12.28 -15.26
CA ILE A 13 -20.10 -13.15 -15.66
C ILE A 13 -20.63 -14.18 -16.65
N ASP A 14 -19.95 -14.33 -17.79
CA ASP A 14 -20.26 -15.40 -18.72
C ASP A 14 -19.89 -16.77 -18.10
N ALA A 15 -20.81 -17.72 -18.14
CA ALA A 15 -20.67 -19.03 -17.52
C ALA A 15 -19.47 -19.83 -18.07
N GLU A 16 -19.09 -19.64 -19.35
CA GLU A 16 -17.94 -20.32 -19.93
C GLU A 16 -16.64 -19.96 -19.17
N TRP A 17 -16.61 -18.75 -18.61
CA TRP A 17 -15.45 -18.21 -17.92
C TRP A 17 -15.26 -18.82 -16.56
N LEU A 18 -16.32 -19.35 -15.95
CA LEU A 18 -16.20 -20.05 -14.68
C LEU A 18 -15.18 -21.19 -14.76
N THR A 19 -14.96 -21.78 -15.94
CA THR A 19 -13.99 -22.89 -16.11
C THR A 19 -12.57 -22.46 -16.46
N LEU A 20 -12.36 -21.17 -16.74
CA LEU A 20 -11.09 -20.65 -17.28
C LEU A 20 -10.14 -20.13 -16.21
N PHE A 21 -10.66 -19.81 -15.03
CA PHE A 21 -9.90 -19.19 -13.95
C PHE A 21 -9.26 -20.26 -13.09
N GLU A 22 -8.01 -20.11 -12.72
CA GLU A 22 -7.41 -20.92 -11.66
C GLU A 22 -7.85 -20.40 -10.29
N PRO A 23 -7.81 -21.24 -9.24
CA PRO A 23 -8.07 -20.77 -7.89
C PRO A 23 -7.19 -19.58 -7.50
N GLY A 24 -7.81 -18.55 -6.90
CA GLY A 24 -7.19 -17.28 -6.55
C GLY A 24 -7.16 -16.23 -7.66
N GLN A 25 -7.74 -16.51 -8.84
CA GLN A 25 -7.95 -15.50 -9.87
C GLN A 25 -9.36 -14.89 -9.76
N SER A 26 -9.42 -13.56 -9.79
CA SER A 26 -10.67 -12.79 -9.67
C SER A 26 -11.16 -12.16 -10.97
N ILE A 27 -12.47 -11.95 -11.02
CA ILE A 27 -13.19 -11.03 -11.91
C ILE A 27 -13.72 -9.91 -11.02
N LEU A 28 -13.48 -8.65 -11.40
CA LEU A 28 -13.93 -7.50 -10.61
C LEU A 28 -15.07 -6.77 -11.32
N SER A 29 -16.02 -6.24 -10.54
CA SER A 29 -16.96 -5.25 -11.05
C SER A 29 -16.30 -3.89 -11.25
N PRO A 30 -16.89 -3.01 -12.07
CA PRO A 30 -16.44 -1.63 -12.17
C PRO A 30 -16.38 -0.98 -10.79
N ARG A 31 -15.29 -0.26 -10.50
CA ARG A 31 -15.16 0.45 -9.23
C ARG A 31 -16.21 1.55 -9.12
N ARG A 32 -16.91 1.55 -7.99
CA ARG A 32 -17.93 2.55 -7.66
C ARG A 32 -17.40 3.47 -6.57
N ARG A 33 -17.58 4.77 -6.78
CA ARG A 33 -17.15 5.80 -5.83
C ARG A 33 -18.23 6.01 -4.78
N VAL A 34 -17.87 5.96 -3.51
CA VAL A 34 -18.80 6.28 -2.42
C VAL A 34 -19.11 7.78 -2.43
N PRO A 35 -20.39 8.20 -2.55
CA PRO A 35 -20.78 9.60 -2.53
C PRO A 35 -20.26 10.30 -1.27
N ARG A 36 -19.79 11.54 -1.44
CA ARG A 36 -19.19 12.40 -0.39
C ARG A 36 -17.85 11.91 0.17
N CYS A 37 -17.36 10.74 -0.23
CA CYS A 37 -16.03 10.21 0.08
C CYS A 37 -15.23 10.03 -1.21
N LYS A 38 -14.70 11.13 -1.78
CA LYS A 38 -14.09 11.12 -3.13
C LYS A 38 -12.93 10.14 -3.32
N ASN A 39 -12.29 9.73 -2.22
CA ASN A 39 -11.15 8.80 -2.23
C ASN A 39 -11.51 7.41 -1.67
N LEU A 40 -12.80 7.09 -1.56
CA LEU A 40 -13.29 5.76 -1.21
C LEU A 40 -13.99 5.13 -2.42
N ASP A 41 -13.39 4.05 -2.93
CA ASP A 41 -14.01 3.22 -3.96
C ASP A 41 -14.38 1.86 -3.37
N TRP A 42 -15.39 1.22 -3.95
CA TRP A 42 -15.76 -0.16 -3.66
C TRP A 42 -16.08 -0.93 -4.95
N TRP A 43 -15.98 -2.25 -4.90
CA TRP A 43 -16.28 -3.14 -6.02
C TRP A 43 -16.62 -4.55 -5.53
N ILE A 44 -17.20 -5.36 -6.41
CA ILE A 44 -17.42 -6.79 -6.21
C ILE A 44 -16.21 -7.53 -6.79
N GLU A 45 -15.63 -8.44 -6.02
CA GLU A 45 -14.60 -9.38 -6.45
C GLU A 45 -15.17 -10.80 -6.46
N CYS A 46 -15.15 -11.45 -7.62
CA CYS A 46 -15.61 -12.81 -7.79
C CYS A 46 -14.45 -13.71 -8.18
N ASN A 47 -14.15 -14.73 -7.37
CA ASN A 47 -13.24 -15.81 -7.74
C ASN A 47 -14.05 -17.00 -8.26
N PRO A 48 -14.13 -17.23 -9.58
CA PRO A 48 -15.02 -18.26 -10.13
C PRO A 48 -14.71 -19.67 -9.65
N ASN A 49 -13.43 -19.93 -9.37
CA ASN A 49 -12.91 -21.23 -8.92
C ASN A 49 -12.25 -21.13 -7.55
N GLY A 50 -12.89 -20.39 -6.64
CA GLY A 50 -12.44 -20.27 -5.26
C GLY A 50 -11.29 -19.29 -5.08
N ASP A 51 -11.19 -18.69 -3.90
CA ASP A 51 -10.01 -17.90 -3.50
C ASP A 51 -8.78 -18.80 -3.29
N THR A 52 -9.00 -20.04 -2.83
CA THR A 52 -7.94 -21.01 -2.59
C THR A 52 -8.15 -22.30 -3.37
N LYS A 53 -7.09 -23.10 -3.53
CA LYS A 53 -7.16 -24.44 -4.14
C LYS A 53 -8.16 -25.37 -3.45
N ALA A 54 -8.37 -25.21 -2.14
CA ALA A 54 -9.34 -26.00 -1.38
C ALA A 54 -10.79 -25.63 -1.71
N GLU A 55 -11.01 -24.46 -2.29
CA GLU A 55 -12.31 -23.90 -2.66
C GLU A 55 -12.60 -24.00 -4.16
N ARG A 56 -11.75 -24.72 -4.92
CA ARG A 56 -11.78 -24.79 -6.39
C ARG A 56 -13.11 -25.17 -7.06
N ASN A 57 -14.03 -25.79 -6.33
CA ASN A 57 -15.34 -26.22 -6.83
C ASN A 57 -16.46 -25.25 -6.40
N TYR A 58 -16.10 -24.07 -5.91
CA TYR A 58 -17.02 -23.03 -5.46
C TYR A 58 -16.67 -21.71 -6.13
N VAL A 59 -17.68 -20.88 -6.35
CA VAL A 59 -17.47 -19.45 -6.58
C VAL A 59 -17.31 -18.77 -5.24
N SER A 60 -16.23 -18.00 -5.06
CA SER A 60 -16.09 -17.06 -3.94
C SER A 60 -16.48 -15.66 -4.38
N VAL A 61 -17.12 -14.91 -3.49
CA VAL A 61 -17.53 -13.53 -3.77
C VAL A 61 -17.15 -12.66 -2.58
N PHE A 62 -16.47 -11.55 -2.85
CA PHE A 62 -16.05 -10.56 -1.88
C PHE A 62 -16.56 -9.19 -2.29
N ILE A 63 -16.88 -8.37 -1.30
CA ILE A 63 -17.05 -6.93 -1.45
C ILE A 63 -15.78 -6.31 -0.93
N CYS A 64 -15.11 -5.60 -1.82
CA CYS A 64 -13.83 -4.98 -1.56
C CYS A 64 -14.03 -3.47 -1.53
N ALA A 65 -13.46 -2.82 -0.52
CA ALA A 65 -13.41 -1.37 -0.45
C ALA A 65 -11.97 -0.91 -0.30
N SER A 66 -11.66 0.24 -0.88
CA SER A 66 -10.33 0.84 -0.81
C SER A 66 -10.51 2.32 -0.55
N ALA A 67 -10.17 2.71 0.68
CA ALA A 67 -9.83 4.08 0.98
C ALA A 67 -8.38 4.27 0.56
N VAL A 68 -8.18 5.11 -0.43
CA VAL A 68 -6.88 5.59 -0.85
C VAL A 68 -6.14 6.16 0.37
N GLY A 69 -5.00 5.56 0.75
CA GLY A 69 -4.16 5.99 1.89
C GLY A 69 -4.60 5.54 3.28
N TYR A 70 -5.62 4.68 3.42
CA TYR A 70 -6.09 4.18 4.72
C TYR A 70 -6.45 2.69 4.68
N GLU A 71 -5.98 1.94 5.68
CA GLU A 71 -6.58 0.66 6.03
C GLU A 71 -7.91 0.92 6.73
N LEU A 72 -9.03 0.63 6.06
CA LEU A 72 -10.36 0.67 6.68
C LEU A 72 -10.42 -0.43 7.75
N THR A 73 -10.20 -0.05 9.00
CA THR A 73 -10.50 -0.89 10.14
C THR A 73 -11.97 -0.75 10.51
N LYS A 74 -12.75 -1.78 10.16
CA LYS A 74 -14.07 -2.21 10.69
C LYS A 74 -15.31 -2.11 9.78
N SER A 75 -15.91 -3.30 9.64
CA SER A 75 -17.28 -3.71 9.29
C SER A 75 -17.94 -3.09 8.07
N VAL A 76 -17.84 -3.79 6.93
CA VAL A 76 -18.75 -3.62 5.79
C VAL A 76 -19.85 -4.67 5.95
N THR A 77 -20.98 -4.31 6.57
CA THR A 77 -22.07 -5.30 6.73
C THR A 77 -22.74 -5.59 5.40
N VAL A 78 -22.44 -6.75 4.81
CA VAL A 78 -23.13 -7.27 3.62
C VAL A 78 -24.43 -7.93 4.05
N LYS A 79 -25.58 -7.32 3.73
CA LYS A 79 -26.88 -7.94 3.99
C LYS A 79 -27.20 -8.96 2.89
N ARG A 80 -26.87 -10.23 3.15
CA ARG A 80 -27.64 -11.37 2.64
C ARG A 80 -28.47 -11.91 3.81
N SER A 81 -29.65 -12.46 3.57
CA SER A 81 -30.68 -12.73 4.59
C SER A 81 -30.24 -13.50 5.85
N ASP A 82 -29.09 -14.20 5.88
CA ASP A 82 -28.85 -15.20 6.95
C ASP A 82 -27.43 -15.28 7.55
N VAL A 83 -26.49 -14.35 7.34
CA VAL A 83 -25.13 -14.46 7.95
C VAL A 83 -24.52 -13.10 8.33
N LYS A 84 -23.95 -13.00 9.54
CA LYS A 84 -23.11 -11.88 10.01
C LYS A 84 -21.67 -12.37 10.23
N TYR A 85 -20.67 -11.61 9.82
CA TYR A 85 -19.24 -11.90 10.05
C TYR A 85 -18.45 -10.61 10.36
N GLN A 86 -17.27 -10.74 10.99
CA GLN A 86 -16.31 -9.64 11.21
C GLN A 86 -14.90 -10.12 10.81
N SER A 87 -14.20 -9.35 9.99
CA SER A 87 -12.84 -9.64 9.48
C SER A 87 -11.94 -8.42 9.57
N ASN A 88 -10.62 -8.64 9.68
CA ASN A 88 -9.58 -7.61 9.72
C ASN A 88 -8.96 -7.30 8.34
N LYS A 89 -9.48 -7.91 7.24
CA LYS A 89 -9.22 -7.50 5.85
C LYS A 89 -10.40 -6.64 5.34
N ILE A 90 -10.15 -5.62 4.51
CA ILE A 90 -11.20 -4.78 3.87
C ILE A 90 -11.94 -5.51 2.72
N SER A 91 -11.97 -6.84 2.80
CA SER A 91 -12.71 -7.71 1.90
C SER A 91 -13.63 -8.55 2.78
N GLU A 92 -14.93 -8.27 2.75
CA GLU A 92 -15.94 -9.12 3.37
C GLU A 92 -16.58 -9.99 2.29
N GLY A 93 -16.67 -11.29 2.49
CA GLY A 93 -17.13 -12.18 1.44
C GLY A 93 -17.41 -13.61 1.87
N PHE A 94 -17.87 -14.39 0.91
CA PHE A 94 -18.17 -15.80 1.04
C PHE A 94 -17.16 -16.59 0.22
N ASN A 95 -16.20 -17.23 0.89
CA ASN A 95 -15.24 -18.10 0.22
C ASN A 95 -15.90 -19.27 -0.53
N LYS A 96 -17.09 -19.70 -0.08
CA LYS A 96 -17.88 -20.76 -0.71
C LYS A 96 -19.32 -20.27 -0.97
N CYS A 97 -19.46 -19.24 -1.79
CA CYS A 97 -20.76 -18.59 -2.06
C CYS A 97 -21.77 -19.55 -2.71
N ILE A 98 -21.34 -20.27 -3.75
CA ILE A 98 -22.14 -21.27 -4.46
C ILE A 98 -21.23 -22.34 -5.07
N SER A 99 -21.60 -23.62 -5.02
CA SER A 99 -20.82 -24.69 -5.66
C SER A 99 -21.10 -24.74 -7.17
N HIS A 100 -20.13 -25.19 -7.96
CA HIS A 100 -20.31 -25.34 -9.40
C HIS A 100 -21.44 -26.32 -9.76
N ASP A 101 -21.63 -27.38 -8.97
CA ASP A 101 -22.72 -28.33 -9.21
C ASP A 101 -24.08 -27.64 -9.07
N LYS A 102 -24.25 -26.77 -8.06
CA LYS A 102 -25.48 -25.99 -7.88
C LYS A 102 -25.68 -24.94 -8.97
N LEU A 103 -24.59 -24.34 -9.47
CA LEU A 103 -24.62 -23.43 -10.62
C LEU A 103 -25.11 -24.14 -11.89
N LYS A 104 -24.65 -25.36 -12.15
CA LYS A 104 -25.06 -26.17 -13.31
C LYS A 104 -26.48 -26.70 -13.23
N LEU A 105 -27.00 -26.91 -12.02
CA LEU A 105 -28.31 -27.51 -11.76
C LEU A 105 -29.45 -26.50 -11.63
N GLY A 106 -29.18 -25.20 -11.47
CA GLY A 106 -30.21 -24.20 -11.17
C GLY A 106 -30.45 -23.17 -12.27
N ASP A 107 -31.61 -22.49 -12.22
CA ASP A 107 -32.00 -21.33 -13.05
C ASP A 107 -31.11 -20.08 -12.86
N THR A 108 -30.00 -20.22 -12.13
CA THR A 108 -29.09 -19.13 -11.74
C THR A 108 -28.26 -18.62 -12.92
N ILE A 109 -28.10 -19.43 -13.97
CA ILE A 109 -27.46 -19.04 -15.22
C ILE A 109 -28.58 -18.80 -16.23
N LYS A 110 -28.77 -17.54 -16.62
CA LYS A 110 -29.76 -17.15 -17.64
C LYS A 110 -29.03 -16.67 -18.88
N ASP A 111 -29.35 -17.25 -20.03
CA ASP A 111 -28.73 -16.89 -21.32
C ASP A 111 -27.19 -17.00 -21.30
N GLY A 112 -26.66 -18.00 -20.55
CA GLY A 112 -25.21 -18.19 -20.37
C GLY A 112 -24.56 -17.21 -19.38
N ILE A 113 -25.33 -16.34 -18.72
CA ILE A 113 -24.80 -15.33 -17.80
C ILE A 113 -25.14 -15.68 -16.35
N PHE A 114 -24.12 -15.66 -15.49
CA PHE A 114 -24.22 -15.70 -14.04
C PHE A 114 -24.10 -14.28 -13.47
N ALA A 115 -25.09 -13.82 -12.71
CA ALA A 115 -25.10 -12.48 -12.12
C ALA A 115 -24.99 -12.51 -10.60
N ILE A 116 -24.10 -11.68 -10.04
CA ILE A 116 -23.92 -11.44 -8.62
C ILE A 116 -24.42 -10.03 -8.33
N LYS A 117 -25.49 -9.92 -7.55
CA LYS A 117 -25.97 -8.64 -7.03
C LYS A 117 -25.54 -8.46 -5.57
N CYS A 118 -24.97 -7.31 -5.26
CA CYS A 118 -24.55 -6.95 -3.91
C CYS A 118 -25.20 -5.63 -3.49
N ASP A 119 -25.85 -5.63 -2.33
CA ASP A 119 -26.33 -4.43 -1.63
C ASP A 119 -25.39 -4.16 -0.45
N VAL A 120 -24.84 -2.95 -0.38
CA VAL A 120 -23.80 -2.57 0.58
C VAL A 120 -24.20 -1.36 1.40
N MET A 121 -23.87 -1.38 2.69
CA MET A 121 -24.01 -0.24 3.60
C MET A 121 -22.63 0.11 4.17
N PHE A 122 -22.16 1.32 3.87
CA PHE A 122 -20.93 1.88 4.40
C PHE A 122 -21.23 2.73 5.63
N LYS A 123 -20.50 2.50 6.72
CA LYS A 123 -20.51 3.35 7.90
C LYS A 123 -19.10 3.90 8.14
N VAL A 124 -18.87 5.16 7.76
CA VAL A 124 -17.54 5.78 7.78
C VAL A 124 -17.44 6.79 8.93
N PRO A 125 -16.44 6.69 9.83
CA PRO A 125 -16.21 7.70 10.86
C PRO A 125 -15.94 9.09 10.26
N LEU A 126 -16.46 10.15 10.90
CA LEU A 126 -16.30 11.52 10.39
C LEU A 126 -14.83 11.95 10.28
N GLU A 127 -13.99 11.54 11.23
CA GLU A 127 -12.54 11.78 11.24
C GLU A 127 -11.83 11.16 10.02
N THR A 128 -12.27 9.99 9.57
CA THR A 128 -11.75 9.33 8.36
C THR A 128 -12.11 10.15 7.12
N ILE A 129 -13.33 10.70 7.07
CA ILE A 129 -13.78 11.56 5.97
C ILE A 129 -12.95 12.84 5.92
N GLU A 130 -12.72 13.48 7.07
CA GLU A 130 -11.90 14.69 7.15
C GLU A 130 -10.47 14.44 6.70
N THR A 131 -9.91 13.29 7.05
CA THR A 131 -8.55 12.97 6.64
C THR A 131 -8.46 12.63 5.16
N ILE A 132 -9.44 11.87 4.64
CA ILE A 132 -9.59 11.59 3.21
C ILE A 132 -9.70 12.89 2.39
N LYS A 133 -10.41 13.91 2.89
CA LYS A 133 -10.54 15.21 2.22
C LYS A 133 -9.22 15.96 2.06
N LYS A 134 -8.21 15.64 2.86
CA LYS A 134 -6.86 16.23 2.77
C LYS A 134 -5.97 15.53 1.75
N LEU A 135 -6.45 14.49 1.06
CA LEU A 135 -5.70 13.79 0.03
C LEU A 135 -6.16 14.24 -1.36
N GLU A 136 -5.20 14.54 -2.20
CA GLU A 136 -5.40 14.76 -3.63
C GLU A 136 -5.26 13.43 -4.37
N ARG A 137 -6.21 13.18 -5.27
CA ARG A 137 -6.26 11.98 -6.10
C ARG A 137 -6.12 12.37 -7.56
N ILE A 138 -5.07 11.89 -8.19
CA ILE A 138 -4.79 12.08 -9.60
C ILE A 138 -4.91 10.73 -10.30
N THR A 139 -5.60 10.69 -11.42
CA THR A 139 -5.83 9.44 -12.18
C THR A 139 -5.22 9.57 -13.56
N ASP A 140 -4.55 8.53 -14.03
CA ASP A 140 -4.08 8.40 -15.40
C ASP A 140 -4.29 6.96 -15.89
N SER A 141 -4.32 6.76 -17.20
CA SER A 141 -4.53 5.44 -17.79
C SER A 141 -3.82 5.30 -19.13
N CYS A 142 -3.34 4.09 -19.45
CA CYS A 142 -2.82 3.75 -20.77
C CYS A 142 -3.46 2.47 -21.29
N ILE A 143 -3.51 2.34 -22.63
CA ILE A 143 -4.01 1.16 -23.32
C ILE A 143 -2.86 0.56 -24.10
N ILE A 144 -2.52 -0.69 -23.79
CA ILE A 144 -1.51 -1.48 -24.49
C ILE A 144 -2.25 -2.36 -25.51
N LYS A 145 -1.97 -2.15 -26.79
CA LYS A 145 -2.57 -2.96 -27.87
C LYS A 145 -1.72 -4.18 -28.13
N PHE A 146 -2.29 -5.36 -27.95
CA PHE A 146 -1.60 -6.62 -28.14
C PHE A 146 -2.16 -7.45 -29.29
N ASP A 147 -1.30 -7.78 -30.25
CA ASP A 147 -1.62 -8.67 -31.37
C ASP A 147 -1.47 -10.14 -30.96
N ARG A 148 -2.59 -10.86 -30.85
CA ARG A 148 -2.64 -12.26 -30.41
C ARG A 148 -1.89 -13.20 -31.35
N LYS A 149 -1.77 -12.87 -32.65
CA LYS A 149 -1.07 -13.73 -33.62
C LYS A 149 0.40 -13.86 -33.29
N LYS A 150 0.96 -12.88 -32.57
CA LYS A 150 2.37 -12.88 -32.18
C LYS A 150 2.64 -13.75 -30.96
N ILE A 151 1.63 -14.13 -30.15
CA ILE A 151 1.82 -14.92 -28.92
C ILE A 151 2.75 -16.12 -29.13
N ASP A 152 2.49 -16.92 -30.16
CA ASP A 152 3.19 -18.19 -30.37
C ASP A 152 4.61 -18.00 -30.94
N THR A 153 4.95 -16.77 -31.37
CA THR A 153 6.26 -16.42 -31.94
C THR A 153 7.19 -15.70 -30.96
N LEU A 154 6.68 -15.30 -29.80
CA LEU A 154 7.43 -14.47 -28.85
C LEU A 154 8.24 -15.33 -27.88
N ILE A 155 9.41 -14.83 -27.50
CA ILE A 155 10.36 -15.47 -26.58
C ILE A 155 10.26 -14.77 -25.21
N PRO A 156 10.22 -15.51 -24.09
CA PRO A 156 10.25 -14.92 -22.75
C PRO A 156 11.45 -13.98 -22.55
N GLY A 157 11.27 -12.92 -21.77
CA GLY A 157 12.31 -11.93 -21.44
C GLY A 157 12.41 -10.72 -22.38
N ASN A 158 11.73 -10.75 -23.52
CA ASN A 158 11.64 -9.58 -24.39
C ASN A 158 10.53 -8.64 -23.89
N ASN A 159 10.91 -7.49 -23.31
CA ASN A 159 9.95 -6.44 -23.00
C ASN A 159 9.70 -5.50 -24.18
N ILE A 160 8.51 -4.92 -24.14
CA ILE A 160 8.12 -3.72 -24.86
C ILE A 160 7.90 -2.68 -23.77
N VAL A 161 8.69 -1.61 -23.80
CA VAL A 161 8.52 -0.49 -22.87
C VAL A 161 7.47 0.43 -23.46
N GLU A 162 6.38 0.62 -22.72
CA GLU A 162 5.36 1.59 -23.11
C GLU A 162 5.85 3.03 -22.99
N GLN A 163 5.18 3.92 -23.72
CA GLN A 163 5.52 5.33 -23.69
C GLN A 163 5.42 5.88 -22.25
N LYS A 164 6.51 6.52 -21.79
CA LYS A 164 6.55 7.23 -20.51
C LYS A 164 5.51 8.35 -20.49
N ARG A 165 4.79 8.45 -19.38
CA ARG A 165 3.73 9.43 -19.15
C ARG A 165 4.08 10.28 -17.95
N THR A 166 3.80 11.57 -18.03
CA THR A 166 4.01 12.49 -16.93
C THR A 166 2.68 13.11 -16.52
N VAL A 167 2.33 12.99 -15.25
CA VAL A 167 1.12 13.57 -14.66
C VAL A 167 1.47 14.14 -13.30
N ASP A 168 1.17 15.43 -13.10
CA ASP A 168 1.38 16.12 -11.81
C ASP A 168 2.81 15.97 -11.24
N GLY A 169 3.82 16.07 -12.12
CA GLY A 169 5.23 15.92 -11.74
C GLY A 169 5.72 14.46 -11.59
N PHE A 170 4.82 13.47 -11.59
CA PHE A 170 5.17 12.06 -11.59
C PHE A 170 5.35 11.54 -13.00
N THR A 171 6.40 10.77 -13.26
CA THR A 171 6.60 10.07 -14.53
C THR A 171 6.47 8.57 -14.32
N TRP A 172 5.59 7.92 -15.07
CA TRP A 172 5.34 6.48 -14.96
C TRP A 172 5.29 5.80 -16.33
N TRP A 173 5.54 4.50 -16.35
CA TRP A 173 5.46 3.66 -17.55
C TRP A 173 5.25 2.20 -17.19
N ILE A 174 4.94 1.37 -18.20
CA ILE A 174 4.77 -0.06 -18.06
C ILE A 174 5.81 -0.79 -18.90
N ASP A 175 6.53 -1.72 -18.27
CA ASP A 175 7.28 -2.74 -18.97
C ASP A 175 6.36 -3.93 -19.21
N TYR A 176 6.09 -4.21 -20.49
CA TYR A 176 5.17 -5.24 -20.93
C TYR A 176 5.94 -6.41 -21.56
N PHE A 177 5.71 -7.63 -21.06
CA PHE A 177 6.33 -8.85 -21.57
C PHE A 177 5.25 -9.79 -22.11
N PRO A 178 5.01 -9.80 -23.43
CA PRO A 178 3.97 -10.62 -24.05
C PRO A 178 4.03 -12.12 -23.77
N CYS A 179 5.24 -12.65 -23.53
CA CYS A 179 5.51 -14.09 -23.36
C CYS A 179 6.23 -14.38 -22.03
N GLY A 180 6.02 -13.54 -21.03
CA GLY A 180 6.61 -13.69 -19.71
C GLY A 180 7.93 -12.94 -19.56
N ASN A 181 8.20 -12.46 -18.34
CA ASN A 181 9.45 -11.77 -18.00
C ASN A 181 10.65 -12.73 -17.92
N ILE A 182 10.42 -13.94 -17.43
CA ILE A 182 11.44 -14.98 -17.38
C ILE A 182 10.91 -16.28 -17.97
N GLN A 183 11.79 -17.25 -18.20
CA GLN A 183 11.42 -18.54 -18.78
C GLN A 183 10.30 -19.26 -18.01
N ASN A 184 10.25 -19.12 -16.68
CA ASN A 184 9.20 -19.72 -15.83
C ASN A 184 7.84 -19.05 -16.01
N ASP A 185 7.79 -17.84 -16.56
CA ASP A 185 6.58 -17.09 -16.84
C ASP A 185 6.10 -17.31 -18.29
N LYS A 186 6.73 -18.24 -19.02
CA LYS A 186 6.31 -18.61 -20.38
C LYS A 186 4.85 -19.07 -20.38
N GLY A 187 4.09 -18.59 -21.36
CA GLY A 187 2.65 -18.85 -21.45
C GLY A 187 1.80 -17.78 -20.76
N PHE A 188 2.42 -16.74 -20.22
CA PHE A 188 1.73 -15.60 -19.62
C PHE A 188 2.19 -14.28 -20.24
N VAL A 189 1.35 -13.26 -20.08
CA VAL A 189 1.70 -11.85 -20.18
C VAL A 189 2.17 -11.38 -18.81
N SER A 190 3.33 -10.72 -18.75
CA SER A 190 3.78 -10.01 -17.54
C SER A 190 3.70 -8.50 -17.73
N LEU A 191 3.39 -7.78 -16.65
CA LEU A 191 3.34 -6.31 -16.62
C LEU A 191 4.06 -5.79 -15.39
N PHE A 192 4.92 -4.79 -15.56
CA PHE A 192 5.60 -4.11 -14.44
C PHE A 192 5.40 -2.61 -14.57
N PHE A 193 4.83 -2.00 -13.55
CA PHE A 193 4.65 -0.57 -13.43
C PHE A 193 5.87 0.07 -12.78
N HIS A 194 6.34 1.15 -13.38
CA HIS A 194 7.47 1.94 -12.90
C HIS A 194 7.03 3.38 -12.69
N ILE A 195 7.62 4.05 -11.70
CA ILE A 195 7.33 5.45 -11.38
C ILE A 195 8.56 6.18 -10.83
N THR A 196 8.70 7.44 -11.23
CA THR A 196 9.62 8.44 -10.68
C THR A 196 8.87 9.76 -10.41
N GLY A 197 9.47 10.67 -9.65
CA GLY A 197 8.91 12.03 -9.43
C GLY A 197 8.58 12.41 -7.97
N GLY A 198 8.80 11.53 -6.99
CA GLY A 198 8.60 11.89 -5.58
C GLY A 198 8.00 10.75 -4.77
N PRO A 199 7.89 10.90 -3.43
CA PRO A 199 7.09 9.99 -2.62
C PRO A 199 5.61 10.19 -2.97
N VAL A 200 4.96 9.11 -3.40
CA VAL A 200 3.53 9.11 -3.72
C VAL A 200 2.99 7.72 -3.45
N THR A 201 1.77 7.63 -2.91
CA THR A 201 1.08 6.35 -2.85
C THR A 201 0.42 6.11 -4.20
N VAL A 202 0.72 4.97 -4.79
CA VAL A 202 0.20 4.59 -6.10
C VAL A 202 -0.68 3.37 -5.95
N LYS A 203 -1.86 3.42 -6.57
CA LYS A 203 -2.68 2.25 -6.80
C LYS A 203 -2.70 1.96 -8.29
N PHE A 204 -2.14 0.83 -8.67
CA PHE A 204 -2.08 0.37 -10.05
C PHE A 204 -3.05 -0.78 -10.27
N THR A 205 -3.84 -0.72 -11.35
CA THR A 205 -4.67 -1.81 -11.82
C THR A 205 -4.48 -2.05 -13.30
N CYS A 206 -4.72 -3.29 -13.73
CA CYS A 206 -4.78 -3.62 -15.14
C CYS A 206 -5.92 -4.59 -15.43
N ALA A 207 -6.54 -4.42 -16.58
CA ALA A 207 -7.60 -5.26 -17.10
C ALA A 207 -7.37 -5.53 -18.58
N MET A 208 -7.62 -6.76 -19.00
CA MET A 208 -7.78 -7.10 -20.41
C MET A 208 -9.18 -6.70 -20.82
N SER A 209 -9.31 -6.04 -21.97
CA SER A 209 -10.59 -5.59 -22.51
C SER A 209 -10.69 -5.88 -24.00
N VAL A 210 -11.93 -6.01 -24.44
CA VAL A 210 -12.35 -6.40 -25.79
C VAL A 210 -13.43 -5.43 -26.20
N ASP A 211 -13.14 -4.61 -27.22
CA ASP A 211 -14.05 -3.56 -27.69
C ASP A 211 -14.53 -2.63 -26.56
N GLY A 212 -13.63 -2.34 -25.61
CA GLY A 212 -13.90 -1.50 -24.43
C GLY A 212 -14.60 -2.20 -23.27
N VAL A 213 -14.97 -3.48 -23.43
CA VAL A 213 -15.58 -4.29 -22.36
C VAL A 213 -14.48 -5.03 -21.60
N PRO A 214 -14.30 -4.80 -20.29
CA PRO A 214 -13.31 -5.52 -19.50
C PRO A 214 -13.70 -6.99 -19.41
N ILE A 215 -12.70 -7.82 -19.67
CA ILE A 215 -12.78 -9.27 -19.70
C ILE A 215 -12.14 -9.80 -18.42
N VAL A 216 -10.81 -9.83 -18.34
CA VAL A 216 -10.11 -10.32 -17.15
C VAL A 216 -9.49 -9.14 -16.42
N GLN A 217 -9.68 -9.03 -15.12
CA GLN A 217 -9.07 -7.99 -14.31
C GLN A 217 -8.09 -8.59 -13.30
N ASN A 218 -6.91 -8.00 -13.18
CA ASN A 218 -6.00 -8.33 -12.09
C ASN A 218 -6.27 -7.33 -10.94
N PRO A 219 -6.38 -7.77 -9.67
CA PRO A 219 -6.79 -6.92 -8.55
C PRO A 219 -5.91 -5.68 -8.30
N GLY A 220 -4.76 -5.60 -8.98
CA GLY A 220 -3.87 -4.47 -8.87
C GLY A 220 -3.04 -4.56 -7.60
N PHE A 221 -2.17 -3.59 -7.41
CA PHE A 221 -1.41 -3.47 -6.17
C PHE A 221 -1.47 -2.01 -5.70
N THR A 222 -1.33 -1.84 -4.39
CA THR A 222 -1.07 -0.54 -3.78
C THR A 222 0.38 -0.54 -3.33
N ASP A 223 1.12 0.49 -3.70
CA ASP A 223 2.51 0.62 -3.32
C ASP A 223 2.85 2.05 -2.90
N TYR A 224 3.82 2.16 -2.01
CA TYR A 224 4.44 3.40 -1.61
C TYR A 224 5.81 3.45 -2.27
N GLY A 225 5.99 4.26 -3.32
CA GLY A 225 7.15 4.04 -4.18
C GLY A 225 7.64 5.24 -4.96
N LYS A 226 8.90 5.62 -4.66
CA LYS A 226 9.93 5.81 -5.69
C LYS A 226 10.53 4.43 -5.99
N SER A 227 9.95 3.68 -6.92
CA SER A 227 10.47 2.36 -7.29
C SER A 227 10.87 2.35 -8.76
N GLU A 228 12.15 2.57 -9.02
CA GLU A 228 12.74 2.36 -10.36
C GLU A 228 12.70 0.88 -10.76
N LYS A 229 12.67 -0.04 -9.78
CA LYS A 229 12.81 -1.49 -10.01
C LYS A 229 11.57 -2.16 -10.60
N GLY A 230 10.48 -1.43 -10.84
CA GLY A 230 9.25 -1.97 -11.41
C GLY A 230 8.51 -2.90 -10.45
N LYS A 231 7.22 -2.65 -10.22
CA LYS A 231 6.35 -3.58 -9.48
C LYS A 231 5.19 -4.02 -10.37
N GLY A 232 4.83 -5.28 -10.30
CA GLY A 232 3.70 -5.78 -11.07
C GLY A 232 3.59 -7.29 -11.05
N PHE A 233 3.03 -7.83 -12.12
CA PHE A 233 2.55 -9.19 -12.21
C PHE A 233 3.38 -9.99 -13.20
N ARG A 234 4.15 -10.95 -12.68
CA ARG A 234 4.90 -11.91 -13.50
C ARG A 234 3.98 -12.79 -14.36
N GLN A 235 2.81 -13.14 -13.85
CA GLN A 235 1.83 -13.97 -14.53
C GLN A 235 0.50 -13.24 -14.56
N CYS A 236 0.47 -12.08 -15.23
CA CYS A 236 -0.67 -11.17 -15.20
C CYS A 236 -1.91 -11.77 -15.88
N PHE A 237 -1.73 -12.26 -17.13
CA PHE A 237 -2.78 -12.94 -17.90
C PHE A 237 -2.18 -14.16 -18.58
N SER A 238 -2.86 -15.30 -18.52
CA SER A 238 -2.43 -16.48 -19.28
C SER A 238 -2.70 -16.31 -20.78
N HIS A 239 -1.86 -16.88 -21.63
CA HIS A 239 -2.12 -16.93 -23.07
C HIS A 239 -3.41 -17.64 -23.41
N LYS A 240 -3.87 -18.58 -22.57
CA LYS A 240 -5.19 -19.20 -22.71
C LYS A 240 -6.30 -18.15 -22.60
N GLN A 241 -6.28 -17.32 -21.55
CA GLN A 241 -7.24 -16.21 -21.40
C GLN A 241 -7.18 -15.25 -22.58
N VAL A 242 -5.97 -14.89 -23.03
CA VAL A 242 -5.78 -13.99 -24.18
C VAL A 242 -6.33 -14.61 -25.48
N LYS A 243 -6.15 -15.91 -25.73
CA LYS A 243 -6.67 -16.58 -26.94
C LYS A 243 -8.19 -16.75 -26.95
N LEU A 244 -8.81 -16.81 -25.77
CA LEU A 244 -10.26 -17.00 -25.60
C LEU A 244 -11.08 -15.72 -25.76
N ALA A 245 -10.46 -14.54 -25.64
CA ALA A 245 -11.06 -13.28 -26.05
C ALA A 245 -11.36 -13.33 -27.57
N ASP A 246 -12.58 -13.69 -27.93
CA ASP A 246 -13.03 -13.80 -29.32
C ASP A 246 -13.13 -12.42 -29.97
N HIS A 247 -12.48 -12.25 -31.12
CA HIS A 247 -12.28 -10.95 -31.73
C HIS A 247 -12.15 -11.01 -33.25
N LYS A 248 -12.73 -10.01 -33.92
CA LYS A 248 -12.63 -9.82 -35.37
C LYS A 248 -11.25 -9.39 -35.86
N ASN A 249 -10.41 -8.78 -35.01
CA ASN A 249 -9.19 -8.08 -35.44
C ASN A 249 -7.89 -8.62 -34.83
N ASP A 250 -7.94 -9.73 -34.09
CA ASP A 250 -6.76 -10.32 -33.42
C ASP A 250 -6.01 -9.37 -32.45
N ILE A 251 -6.61 -8.23 -32.07
CA ILE A 251 -6.03 -7.26 -31.15
C ILE A 251 -6.81 -7.30 -29.84
N ILE A 252 -6.08 -7.28 -28.73
CA ILE A 252 -6.61 -7.19 -27.37
C ILE A 252 -6.06 -5.94 -26.71
N ASP A 253 -6.91 -5.21 -26.01
CA ASP A 253 -6.53 -3.99 -25.30
C ASP A 253 -6.30 -4.32 -23.83
N ILE A 254 -5.08 -4.15 -23.34
CA ILE A 254 -4.78 -4.18 -21.91
C ILE A 254 -4.86 -2.75 -21.40
N VAL A 255 -5.91 -2.46 -20.62
CA VAL A 255 -6.14 -1.18 -19.98
C VAL A 255 -5.42 -1.17 -18.65
N CYS A 256 -4.47 -0.26 -18.50
CA CYS A 256 -3.71 -0.03 -17.30
C CYS A 256 -4.16 1.30 -16.69
N GLU A 257 -4.66 1.26 -15.46
CA GLU A 257 -5.13 2.42 -14.73
C GLU A 257 -4.24 2.65 -13.51
N THR A 258 -3.90 3.90 -13.26
CA THR A 258 -3.13 4.30 -12.09
C THR A 258 -3.80 5.45 -11.35
N VAL A 259 -3.72 5.39 -10.04
CA VAL A 259 -4.19 6.42 -9.13
C VAL A 259 -3.03 6.85 -8.26
N PHE A 260 -2.63 8.10 -8.40
CA PHE A 260 -1.63 8.76 -7.56
C PHE A 260 -2.33 9.49 -6.43
N ILE A 261 -1.76 9.36 -5.24
CA ILE A 261 -2.34 9.84 -4.00
C ILE A 261 -1.24 10.61 -3.28
N LYS A 262 -1.44 11.91 -3.15
CA LYS A 262 -0.54 12.80 -2.43
C LYS A 262 -1.33 13.65 -1.42
N PRO A 263 -0.68 14.19 -0.37
CA PRO A 263 -1.29 15.23 0.44
C PRO A 263 -1.73 16.39 -0.45
N ALA A 264 -2.94 16.91 -0.25
CA ALA A 264 -3.38 18.12 -0.93
C ALA A 264 -2.44 19.25 -0.54
N GLU A 265 -1.93 20.00 -1.53
CA GLU A 265 -1.12 21.17 -1.24
C GLU A 265 -1.93 22.13 -0.37
N PRO A 266 -1.36 22.67 0.72
CA PRO A 266 -2.04 23.68 1.49
C PRO A 266 -2.31 24.85 0.56
N THR A 267 -3.60 25.12 0.29
CA THR A 267 -4.00 26.38 -0.35
C THR A 267 -3.56 27.49 0.58
N LEU A 268 -2.40 28.08 0.31
CA LEU A 268 -1.94 29.25 1.04
C LEU A 268 -3.06 30.28 0.95
N PRO A 269 -3.54 30.84 2.08
CA PRO A 269 -4.46 31.96 2.02
C PRO A 269 -3.76 33.04 1.19
N VAL A 270 -4.40 33.44 0.08
CA VAL A 270 -3.91 34.49 -0.81
C VAL A 270 -3.78 35.76 0.02
N THR A 271 -2.61 35.94 0.59
CA THR A 271 -2.24 37.12 1.36
C THR A 271 -1.18 37.78 0.51
N MET A 272 -1.57 38.83 -0.21
CA MET A 272 -0.59 39.77 -0.74
C MET A 272 0.27 40.23 0.43
N GLN A 273 1.57 39.96 0.43
CA GLN A 273 2.54 40.99 0.76
C GLN A 273 4.00 40.68 0.40
N GLN A 274 4.62 41.78 0.01
CA GLN A 274 5.98 42.09 -0.41
C GLN A 274 7.13 41.45 0.38
N ASN A 275 8.18 41.18 -0.39
CA ASN A 275 9.58 40.99 -0.01
C ASN A 275 10.06 41.88 1.13
N VAL A 276 10.79 41.29 2.08
CA VAL A 276 12.09 41.80 2.55
C VAL A 276 12.99 40.59 2.82
N GLU A 277 14.06 40.45 2.03
CA GLU A 277 15.15 39.50 2.28
C GLU A 277 16.07 40.01 3.40
N ALA A 278 16.40 39.14 4.34
CA ALA A 278 17.49 39.29 5.29
C ALA A 278 18.35 38.01 5.28
N PRO A 279 19.67 38.10 5.51
CA PRO A 279 20.58 36.97 5.30
C PRO A 279 20.39 35.87 6.36
N LEU A 280 20.22 34.62 5.90
CA LEU A 280 20.11 33.45 6.77
C LEU A 280 21.40 33.23 7.57
N LYS A 281 21.27 33.20 8.90
CA LYS A 281 22.26 32.61 9.81
C LYS A 281 22.00 31.12 9.94
N LYS A 282 23.06 30.32 10.08
CA LYS A 282 23.01 28.90 10.46
C LYS A 282 22.13 28.73 11.70
N GLN A 283 21.03 27.99 11.55
CA GLN A 283 20.11 27.69 12.64
C GLN A 283 20.09 26.18 12.87
N SER A 284 20.90 25.70 13.82
CA SER A 284 20.80 24.34 14.36
C SER A 284 19.73 24.31 15.44
N VAL A 285 18.87 23.30 15.42
CA VAL A 285 17.72 23.18 16.34
C VAL A 285 17.77 21.84 17.05
N ASN A 286 17.76 21.87 18.38
CA ASN A 286 17.83 20.68 19.23
C ASN A 286 16.44 20.35 19.80
N ASP A 287 16.03 19.09 19.70
CA ASP A 287 14.84 18.54 20.36
C ASP A 287 15.17 17.24 21.10
N SER A 288 14.42 16.92 22.15
CA SER A 288 14.56 15.67 22.90
C SER A 288 13.24 14.94 23.05
N ILE A 289 13.29 13.61 22.93
CA ILE A 289 12.17 12.69 23.13
C ILE A 289 12.55 11.69 24.23
N THR A 290 11.62 11.38 25.11
CA THR A 290 11.80 10.35 26.16
C THR A 290 10.81 9.21 25.97
N VAL A 291 11.31 7.97 26.01
CA VAL A 291 10.52 6.74 26.15
C VAL A 291 10.73 6.20 27.55
N THR A 292 9.64 5.90 28.25
CA THR A 292 9.69 5.11 29.49
C THR A 292 8.98 3.78 29.24
N MET A 293 9.72 2.68 29.31
CA MET A 293 9.14 1.34 29.35
C MET A 293 8.78 1.02 30.80
N VAL A 294 7.47 0.87 31.05
CA VAL A 294 6.91 0.55 32.36
C VAL A 294 6.70 -0.95 32.45
N ASP A 295 6.96 -1.53 33.62
CA ASP A 295 6.85 -2.97 33.88
C ASP A 295 7.69 -3.80 32.89
N TYR A 296 8.94 -3.37 32.67
CA TYR A 296 9.89 -3.99 31.75
C TYR A 296 10.27 -5.39 32.22
N GLN A 297 9.49 -6.37 31.79
CA GLN A 297 9.77 -7.78 31.99
C GLN A 297 10.64 -8.29 30.85
N LEU A 298 11.91 -8.54 31.16
CA LEU A 298 12.92 -9.05 30.22
C LEU A 298 12.50 -10.35 29.52
N ASP A 299 11.58 -11.11 30.13
CA ASP A 299 11.18 -12.45 29.70
C ASP A 299 9.84 -12.49 28.94
N HIS A 300 9.11 -11.37 28.84
CA HIS A 300 7.69 -11.36 28.40
C HIS A 300 7.37 -10.58 27.12
N ASN A 301 8.36 -10.20 26.33
CA ASN A 301 8.10 -9.54 25.05
C ASN A 301 8.48 -10.47 23.89
N GLU A 302 7.57 -10.64 22.93
CA GLU A 302 7.87 -11.40 21.72
C GLU A 302 8.78 -10.60 20.79
N VAL A 303 9.65 -11.29 20.06
CA VAL A 303 10.49 -10.63 19.05
C VAL A 303 9.61 -9.96 18.01
N GLY A 304 9.84 -8.66 17.76
CA GLY A 304 9.05 -7.85 16.84
C GLY A 304 7.96 -7.00 17.49
N GLU A 305 7.62 -7.24 18.76
CA GLU A 305 6.77 -6.33 19.54
C GLU A 305 7.54 -5.06 19.91
N PHE A 306 6.86 -3.91 19.84
CA PHE A 306 7.47 -2.61 20.11
C PHE A 306 6.52 -1.60 20.73
N ASP A 307 7.11 -0.66 21.46
CA ASP A 307 6.49 0.59 21.86
C ASP A 307 7.00 1.73 20.97
N SER A 308 6.15 2.74 20.74
CA SER A 308 6.53 3.91 19.95
C SER A 308 6.22 5.20 20.67
N THR A 309 7.09 6.20 20.55
CA THR A 309 6.78 7.55 21.01
C THR A 309 5.77 8.24 20.11
N PRO A 310 5.04 9.24 20.63
CA PRO A 310 4.47 10.27 19.78
C PRO A 310 5.54 10.83 18.83
N LYS A 311 5.11 11.25 17.64
CA LYS A 311 5.99 11.98 16.74
C LYS A 311 6.31 13.34 17.36
N ALA A 312 7.59 13.68 17.45
CA ALA A 312 8.01 15.03 17.80
C ALA A 312 8.22 15.85 16.53
N PHE A 313 7.83 17.12 16.60
CA PHE A 313 7.96 18.09 15.53
C PHE A 313 9.04 19.09 15.87
N VAL A 314 9.94 19.33 14.93
CA VAL A 314 11.05 20.26 15.15
C VAL A 314 10.55 21.69 15.05
N ASN A 315 10.80 22.52 16.07
CA ASN A 315 10.31 23.91 16.15
C ASN A 315 8.78 24.07 16.02
N GLY A 316 7.99 23.03 16.30
CA GLY A 316 6.54 23.07 16.05
C GLY A 316 6.18 23.18 14.56
N SER A 317 7.15 22.98 13.67
CA SER A 317 6.97 22.85 12.23
C SER A 317 6.61 21.41 11.91
N ASP A 318 5.56 21.22 11.12
CA ASP A 318 5.17 19.92 10.58
C ASP A 318 6.17 19.37 9.54
N LYS A 319 7.18 20.16 9.17
CA LYS A 319 8.16 19.81 8.14
C LYS A 319 9.16 18.75 8.53
N HIS A 320 9.54 18.66 9.79
CA HIS A 320 10.46 17.65 10.28
C HIS A 320 9.84 16.96 11.46
N GLN A 321 9.63 15.65 11.32
CA GLN A 321 9.08 14.85 12.40
C GLN A 321 9.97 13.63 12.60
N TRP A 322 10.09 13.21 13.84
CA TRP A 322 10.80 11.99 14.18
C TRP A 322 10.16 11.31 15.38
N ARG A 323 10.42 10.00 15.52
CA ARG A 323 10.00 9.21 16.65
C ARG A 323 11.00 8.10 16.93
N LEU A 324 10.92 7.55 18.13
CA LEU A 324 11.67 6.38 18.53
C LEU A 324 10.73 5.18 18.62
N LEU A 325 11.10 4.08 17.95
CA LEU A 325 10.52 2.76 18.15
C LEU A 325 11.47 1.95 19.04
N CYS A 326 10.92 1.27 20.04
CA CYS A 326 11.68 0.48 20.99
C CYS A 326 11.13 -0.95 21.01
N PHE A 327 12.00 -1.92 20.73
CA PHE A 327 11.68 -3.35 20.71
C PHE A 327 12.37 -4.02 21.89
N PRO A 328 11.67 -4.27 23.01
CA PRO A 328 12.26 -4.82 24.23
C PRO A 328 12.99 -6.15 24.02
N ALA A 329 12.45 -7.04 23.19
CA ALA A 329 13.02 -8.37 22.92
C ALA A 329 13.78 -8.47 21.58
N GLY A 330 13.92 -7.34 20.89
CA GLY A 330 14.59 -7.23 19.60
C GLY A 330 13.61 -7.13 18.43
N ASP A 331 14.05 -6.50 17.34
CA ASP A 331 13.26 -6.27 16.12
C ASP A 331 13.16 -7.51 15.22
N THR A 332 14.14 -8.42 15.31
CA THR A 332 14.25 -9.63 14.50
C THR A 332 14.70 -10.84 15.34
N PRO A 333 14.55 -12.07 14.85
CA PRO A 333 15.06 -13.25 15.57
C PRO A 333 16.56 -13.20 15.88
N ARG A 334 17.35 -12.44 15.10
CA ARG A 334 18.80 -12.29 15.28
C ARG A 334 19.19 -11.31 16.40
N SER A 335 18.26 -10.43 16.80
CA SER A 335 18.42 -9.47 17.89
C SER A 335 17.81 -9.96 19.20
N LYS A 336 17.31 -11.20 19.26
CA LYS A 336 16.73 -11.77 20.48
C LYS A 336 17.68 -11.61 21.68
N GLY A 337 17.11 -11.22 22.82
CA GLY A 337 17.85 -10.95 24.07
C GLY A 337 18.56 -9.58 24.10
N HIS A 338 18.25 -8.71 23.14
CA HIS A 338 18.69 -7.32 23.11
C HIS A 338 17.48 -6.41 23.03
N ILE A 339 17.60 -5.20 23.57
CA ILE A 339 16.74 -4.09 23.16
C ILE A 339 17.19 -3.67 21.77
N SER A 340 16.24 -3.53 20.84
CA SER A 340 16.48 -2.86 19.56
C SER A 340 15.80 -1.50 19.53
N LEU A 341 16.46 -0.52 18.94
CA LEU A 341 15.92 0.81 18.78
C LEU A 341 15.90 1.19 17.31
N ILE A 342 14.84 1.84 16.86
CA ILE A 342 14.74 2.39 15.53
C ILE A 342 14.35 3.86 15.65
N VAL A 343 15.21 4.75 15.15
CA VAL A 343 14.88 6.17 14.99
C VAL A 343 14.30 6.35 13.60
N GLU A 344 13.01 6.69 13.54
CA GLU A 344 12.34 7.05 12.30
C GLU A 344 12.28 8.57 12.21
N ALA A 345 12.82 9.12 11.13
CA ALA A 345 12.80 10.54 10.86
C ALA A 345 12.26 10.78 9.46
N SER A 346 11.45 11.81 9.29
CA SER A 346 10.90 12.20 8.00
C SER A 346 10.94 13.70 7.86
N THR A 347 11.11 14.14 6.62
CA THR A 347 11.13 15.55 6.26
C THR A 347 10.27 15.78 5.04
N THR A 348 9.49 16.85 5.03
CA THR A 348 8.76 17.32 3.85
C THR A 348 9.59 18.31 3.03
N GLU A 349 10.78 18.68 3.52
CA GLU A 349 11.68 19.56 2.77
C GLU A 349 12.33 18.81 1.61
N THR A 350 12.49 19.50 0.48
CA THR A 350 13.14 18.96 -0.73
C THR A 350 14.66 18.80 -0.58
N LYS A 351 15.23 19.33 0.50
CA LYS A 351 16.65 19.25 0.81
C LYS A 351 16.92 18.08 1.73
N THR A 352 18.05 17.42 1.49
CA THR A 352 18.63 16.47 2.44
C THR A 352 18.86 17.16 3.78
N VAL A 353 18.39 16.57 4.87
CA VAL A 353 18.62 17.03 6.25
C VAL A 353 19.39 15.94 6.98
N THR A 354 20.28 16.29 7.88
CA THR A 354 20.97 15.28 8.70
C THR A 354 20.37 15.29 10.10
N LEU A 355 19.89 14.14 10.59
CA LEU A 355 19.53 13.97 11.99
C LEU A 355 20.69 13.31 12.72
N SER A 356 21.31 14.06 13.63
CA SER A 356 22.34 13.54 14.53
C SER A 356 21.86 13.60 15.97
N GLY A 357 22.27 12.66 16.81
CA GLY A 357 21.78 12.64 18.18
C GLY A 357 22.50 11.68 19.10
N VAL A 358 21.99 11.61 20.32
CA VAL A 358 22.47 10.72 21.37
C VAL A 358 21.28 10.00 21.99
N ILE A 359 21.40 8.68 22.11
CA ILE A 359 20.46 7.84 22.86
C ILE A 359 21.12 7.46 24.18
N ARG A 360 20.43 7.67 25.30
CA ARG A 360 20.90 7.38 26.65
C ARG A 360 19.91 6.53 27.42
N ILE A 361 20.41 5.75 28.38
CA ILE A 361 19.58 5.05 29.37
C ILE A 361 19.68 5.83 30.68
N VAL A 362 18.54 6.34 31.16
CA VAL A 362 18.48 7.19 32.36
C VAL A 362 19.00 6.44 33.58
N GLY A 363 19.84 7.11 34.37
CA GLY A 363 20.46 6.52 35.56
C GLY A 363 21.75 5.74 35.27
N THR A 364 22.23 5.72 34.02
CA THR A 364 23.47 5.03 33.62
C THR A 364 24.41 5.98 32.87
N THR A 365 25.65 5.55 32.65
CA THR A 365 26.61 6.23 31.76
C THR A 365 26.54 5.72 30.31
N PHE A 366 25.61 4.82 30.00
CA PHE A 366 25.49 4.24 28.66
C PHE A 366 24.88 5.24 27.69
N GLU A 367 25.62 5.56 26.64
CA GLU A 367 25.16 6.39 25.53
C GLU A 367 25.59 5.85 24.18
N LYS A 368 24.77 6.11 23.15
CA LYS A 368 25.11 5.80 21.75
C LYS A 368 24.79 7.00 20.88
N LYS A 369 25.78 7.42 20.09
CA LYS A 369 25.61 8.49 19.11
C LYS A 369 25.06 7.93 17.81
N PHE A 370 24.25 8.72 17.14
CA PHE A 370 23.75 8.39 15.82
C PHE A 370 23.82 9.58 14.88
N ASN A 371 23.91 9.27 13.60
CA ASN A 371 23.87 10.22 12.51
C ASN A 371 23.17 9.54 11.34
N THR A 372 22.08 10.13 10.85
CA THR A 372 21.32 9.61 9.73
C THR A 372 20.95 10.71 8.75
N ILE A 373 21.00 10.40 7.46
CA ILE A 373 20.61 11.30 6.39
C ILE A 373 19.09 11.14 6.18
N VAL A 374 18.35 12.23 6.35
CA VAL A 374 16.89 12.34 6.28
C VAL A 374 16.49 13.00 4.95
N GLU A 375 15.85 12.23 4.08
CA GLU A 375 15.38 12.73 2.78
C GLU A 375 13.86 12.78 2.66
N THR A 376 13.15 11.73 3.07
CA THR A 376 11.67 11.68 3.05
C THR A 376 11.15 10.79 4.17
N ASP A 377 11.67 9.56 4.28
CA ASP A 377 11.52 8.67 5.43
C ASP A 377 12.85 7.91 5.60
N SER A 378 13.58 8.25 6.65
CA SER A 378 14.88 7.68 6.94
C SER A 378 14.86 6.98 8.28
N VAL A 379 15.52 5.82 8.30
CA VAL A 379 15.52 4.92 9.44
C VAL A 379 16.96 4.72 9.89
N SER A 380 17.24 5.01 11.16
CA SER A 380 18.48 4.61 11.81
C SER A 380 18.19 3.49 12.79
N ALA A 381 18.64 2.28 12.47
CA ALA A 381 18.35 1.08 13.25
C ALA A 381 19.54 0.66 14.10
N PHE A 382 19.24 0.30 15.36
CA PHE A 382 20.15 -0.30 16.32
C PHE A 382 19.59 -1.67 16.72
N PRO A 383 19.69 -2.69 15.84
CA PRO A 383 19.12 -4.02 16.08
C PRO A 383 19.76 -4.74 17.27
N LYS A 384 20.90 -4.26 17.78
CA LYS A 384 21.49 -4.72 19.04
C LYS A 384 21.95 -3.50 19.82
N PHE A 385 20.99 -2.70 20.28
CA PHE A 385 21.29 -1.46 21.00
C PHE A 385 22.01 -1.76 22.30
N ILE A 386 21.42 -2.59 23.15
CA ILE A 386 22.01 -3.10 24.40
C ILE A 386 21.48 -4.51 24.68
N SER A 387 22.33 -5.42 25.16
CA SER A 387 21.85 -6.74 25.59
C SER A 387 21.13 -6.63 26.94
N HIS A 388 20.21 -7.56 27.18
CA HIS A 388 19.51 -7.67 28.47
C HIS A 388 20.46 -7.88 29.66
N GLU A 389 21.53 -8.64 29.45
CA GLU A 389 22.58 -8.85 30.44
C GLU A 389 23.34 -7.56 30.75
N GLU A 390 23.75 -6.83 29.70
CA GLU A 390 24.47 -5.57 29.85
C GLU A 390 23.61 -4.52 30.56
N LEU A 391 22.33 -4.43 30.20
CA LEU A 391 21.37 -3.52 30.82
C LEU A 391 21.25 -3.74 32.33
N ARG A 392 21.20 -5.01 32.76
CA ARG A 392 21.22 -5.36 34.19
C ARG A 392 22.54 -4.97 34.84
N ARG A 393 23.67 -5.23 34.17
CA ARG A 393 25.02 -4.94 34.67
C ARG A 393 25.25 -3.45 34.93
N ILE A 394 24.75 -2.58 34.04
CA ILE A 394 24.91 -1.12 34.17
C ILE A 394 23.87 -0.46 35.08
N GLY A 395 22.98 -1.24 35.70
CA GLY A 395 21.91 -0.71 36.57
C GLY A 395 20.83 0.07 35.81
N GLY A 396 20.61 -0.23 34.51
CA GLY A 396 19.65 0.50 33.68
C GLY A 396 18.18 0.18 33.94
N ILE A 397 17.89 -0.75 34.86
CA ILE A 397 16.54 -1.12 35.28
C ILE A 397 16.30 -0.55 36.68
N VAL A 398 15.42 0.44 36.79
CA VAL A 398 15.07 1.11 38.05
C VAL A 398 13.61 0.84 38.36
N ASN A 399 13.33 0.17 39.48
CA ASN A 399 11.98 -0.25 39.88
C ASN A 399 11.24 -1.04 38.79
N GLY A 400 11.94 -1.92 38.08
CA GLY A 400 11.37 -2.70 36.97
C GLY A 400 11.17 -1.90 35.69
N ASN A 401 11.58 -0.64 35.63
CA ASN A 401 11.40 0.22 34.46
C ASN A 401 12.72 0.56 33.79
N VAL A 402 12.68 0.77 32.48
CA VAL A 402 13.82 1.24 31.68
C VAL A 402 13.40 2.52 30.99
N THR A 403 14.12 3.61 31.24
CA THR A 403 13.85 4.89 30.57
C THR A 403 14.96 5.18 29.58
N ILE A 404 14.59 5.35 28.31
CA ILE A 404 15.48 5.66 27.21
C ILE A 404 15.18 7.09 26.74
N VAL A 405 16.20 7.94 26.76
CA VAL A 405 16.11 9.31 26.26
C VAL A 405 16.86 9.38 24.94
N CYS A 406 16.22 9.94 23.92
CA CYS A 406 16.83 10.22 22.65
C CYS A 406 16.82 11.74 22.43
N GLU A 407 18.00 12.31 22.18
CA GLU A 407 18.18 13.72 21.86
C GLU A 407 18.61 13.80 20.40
N GLY A 408 17.92 14.59 19.59
CA GLY A 408 18.14 14.70 18.16
C GLY A 408 18.23 16.16 17.71
N THR A 409 19.16 16.43 16.80
CA THR A 409 19.33 17.73 16.14
C THR A 409 19.24 17.51 14.64
N PHE A 410 18.33 18.25 14.00
CA PHE A 410 18.26 18.32 12.54
C PHE A 410 19.21 19.42 12.04
N HIS A 411 20.03 19.07 11.07
CA HIS A 411 20.94 19.97 10.37
C HIS A 411 20.51 20.08 8.93
N THR A 412 19.98 21.24 8.53
CA THR A 412 19.68 21.52 7.13
C THR A 412 20.97 21.83 6.38
N PHE A 413 21.16 21.21 5.21
CA PHE A 413 22.25 21.57 4.29
C PHE A 413 21.91 22.90 3.59
N SER A 414 21.92 23.99 4.35
CA SER A 414 22.17 25.34 3.84
C SER A 414 23.47 25.80 4.49
N ASP A 415 24.51 25.94 3.67
CA ASP A 415 25.84 26.48 4.03
C ASP A 415 26.90 25.51 4.57
N LEU A 416 26.95 24.28 4.06
CA LEU A 416 28.24 23.59 3.90
C LEU A 416 28.84 24.02 2.56
N GLN A 417 29.39 25.24 2.53
CA GLN A 417 30.43 25.54 1.57
C GLN A 417 31.59 24.59 1.86
N LEU A 418 31.96 23.83 0.83
CA LEU A 418 33.26 23.19 0.71
C LEU A 418 34.33 24.27 0.97
N ASN A 419 35.02 24.18 2.10
CA ASN A 419 36.36 24.75 2.23
C ASN A 419 37.37 23.73 1.72
#